data_AF-A0A535XQK7-F1
#
_entry.id   AF-A0A535XQK7-F1
#
_cell.length_a   1.000
_cell.length_b   1.000
_cell.length_c   1.000
_cell.angle_alpha   90.00
_cell.angle_beta   90.00
_cell.angle_gamma   90.00
#
_symmetry.space_group_name_H-M   'P 1'
#
loop_
_entity.id
_entity.type
_entity.pdbx_description
1 polymer ?
#
loop_
_entity_poly.entity_id
_entity_poly.type
_entity_poly.pdbx_seq_one_letter_code
_entity_poly.pdbx_strand_id
1 'polypeptide(L)'
;MTWRRERWSADHSLPIGVTKRAQVGELVRAGDIIAAGATLAGALRVPGARRLGLSPADFDRELRVRVGSDVVAGAVLARVGRRFARSVTAPIEGRLLHVTVDGDLYIAPIVDRWTVRATLDGVVARSDDAVVEVEGEAWCLQGAAAFGPDAIGELTLGVDGPDADLAPSRIDVRLGGRIIVGGARVSAEVITRAHACGVAGLVAGGVPPAGLRVVYGDAVTAAGSPSRGDRPTVLCLMGFGSGALPRAVFEPFAALAGARAAIHTVSARLFVFTTANIGRVETPSPDVALTDDRPVATPPVDRADADTDESETEHEEPAQSDEELTPSASDRSPRGRGP
;
A
#
# COMPACT_ATOMS: atom_id res chain seq x y z
N MET A 1 -9.69 -21.96 4.76
CA MET A 1 -8.41 -21.59 4.12
C MET A 1 -7.82 -22.86 3.53
N THR A 2 -7.62 -22.92 2.22
CA THR A 2 -7.09 -24.12 1.53
C THR A 2 -6.03 -23.74 0.52
N TRP A 3 -5.08 -24.63 0.30
CA TRP A 3 -4.06 -24.49 -0.73
C TRP A 3 -4.62 -24.89 -2.09
N ARG A 4 -4.34 -24.08 -3.11
CA ARG A 4 -4.74 -24.37 -4.50
C ARG A 4 -3.62 -24.04 -5.46
N ARG A 5 -3.38 -24.90 -6.43
CA ARG A 5 -2.49 -24.63 -7.56
C ARG A 5 -3.29 -24.44 -8.81
N GLU A 6 -3.36 -23.20 -9.24
CA GLU A 6 -4.17 -22.77 -10.37
C GLU A 6 -3.41 -21.63 -11.07
N ARG A 7 -3.95 -21.16 -12.19
CA ARG A 7 -3.55 -19.89 -12.77
C ARG A 7 -4.20 -18.76 -11.96
N TRP A 8 -3.39 -17.84 -11.48
CA TRP A 8 -3.78 -16.67 -10.72
C TRP A 8 -3.49 -15.40 -11.52
N SER A 9 -4.25 -14.36 -11.21
CA SER A 9 -3.97 -12.99 -11.62
C SER A 9 -3.63 -12.13 -10.40
N ALA A 10 -2.67 -11.23 -10.56
CA ALA A 10 -2.30 -10.20 -9.60
C ALA A 10 -2.26 -8.82 -10.28
N ASP A 11 -3.13 -7.93 -9.79
CA ASP A 11 -3.21 -6.53 -10.22
C ASP A 11 -2.25 -5.66 -9.42
N HIS A 12 -1.44 -4.87 -10.13
CA HIS A 12 -0.52 -3.93 -9.51
C HIS A 12 -0.92 -2.51 -9.92
N SER A 13 -1.52 -1.77 -8.98
CA SER A 13 -1.92 -0.39 -9.20
C SER A 13 -0.71 0.51 -9.42
N LEU A 14 -0.80 1.37 -10.43
CA LEU A 14 0.24 2.32 -10.78
C LEU A 14 -0.10 3.71 -10.22
N PRO A 15 0.81 4.32 -9.45
CA PRO A 15 0.69 5.73 -9.12
C PRO A 15 0.74 6.62 -10.37
N ILE A 16 0.31 7.87 -10.21
CA ILE A 16 0.44 8.88 -11.27
C ILE A 16 1.92 9.11 -11.59
N GLY A 17 2.19 9.46 -12.85
CA GLY A 17 3.55 9.77 -13.32
C GLY A 17 4.32 8.56 -13.82
N VAL A 18 3.61 7.56 -14.37
CA VAL A 18 4.22 6.39 -15.03
C VAL A 18 5.17 6.84 -16.13
N THR A 19 6.39 6.32 -16.11
CA THR A 19 7.43 6.60 -17.12
C THR A 19 7.83 5.37 -17.91
N LYS A 20 7.71 4.20 -17.29
CA LYS A 20 8.00 2.91 -17.90
C LYS A 20 7.01 1.90 -17.34
N ARG A 21 6.50 1.04 -18.22
CA ARG A 21 5.72 -0.15 -17.84
C ARG A 21 6.06 -1.32 -18.74
N ALA A 22 5.96 -2.53 -18.19
CA ALA A 22 6.04 -3.78 -18.91
C ALA A 22 4.91 -3.86 -19.95
N GLN A 23 5.15 -4.51 -21.08
CA GLN A 23 4.18 -4.59 -22.17
C GLN A 23 3.37 -5.88 -22.07
N VAL A 24 2.14 -5.87 -22.62
CA VAL A 24 1.33 -7.09 -22.69
C VAL A 24 2.09 -8.19 -23.45
N GLY A 25 2.09 -9.40 -22.90
CA GLY A 25 2.83 -10.54 -23.42
C GLY A 25 4.27 -10.67 -22.90
N GLU A 26 4.78 -9.70 -22.14
CA GLU A 26 6.11 -9.78 -21.52
C GLU A 26 6.14 -10.83 -20.41
N LEU A 27 7.19 -11.66 -20.40
CA LEU A 27 7.44 -12.64 -19.34
C LEU A 27 8.15 -11.96 -18.18
N VAL A 28 7.63 -12.14 -16.98
CA VAL A 28 8.14 -11.51 -15.76
C VAL A 28 8.25 -12.54 -14.64
N ARG A 29 9.17 -12.31 -13.71
CA ARG A 29 9.27 -13.03 -12.45
C ARG A 29 8.83 -12.16 -11.30
N ALA A 30 8.30 -12.79 -10.25
CA ALA A 30 8.03 -12.11 -9.00
C ALA A 30 9.32 -11.42 -8.50
N GLY A 31 9.24 -10.12 -8.25
CA GLY A 31 10.36 -9.24 -7.90
C GLY A 31 10.88 -8.39 -9.06
N ASP A 32 10.60 -8.71 -10.31
CA ASP A 32 10.97 -7.89 -11.46
C ASP A 32 10.23 -6.56 -11.45
N ILE A 33 10.89 -5.49 -11.87
CA ILE A 33 10.28 -4.15 -11.96
C ILE A 33 9.39 -4.12 -13.20
N ILE A 34 8.08 -4.08 -12.99
CA ILE A 34 7.07 -4.05 -14.06
C ILE A 34 6.57 -2.63 -14.36
N ALA A 35 6.77 -1.68 -13.46
CA ALA A 35 6.55 -0.27 -13.76
C ALA A 35 7.44 0.63 -12.91
N ALA A 36 7.70 1.83 -13.43
CA ALA A 36 8.43 2.88 -12.73
C ALA A 36 7.87 4.25 -13.10
N GLY A 37 7.93 5.18 -12.14
CA GLY A 37 7.47 6.54 -12.34
C GLY A 37 8.12 7.53 -11.39
N ALA A 38 7.63 8.75 -11.46
CA ALA A 38 8.12 9.85 -10.65
C ALA A 38 6.96 10.74 -10.21
N THR A 39 6.97 11.12 -8.93
CA THR A 39 6.07 12.12 -8.38
C THR A 39 6.68 13.49 -8.63
N LEU A 40 5.91 14.38 -9.23
CA LEU A 40 6.33 15.72 -9.62
C LEU A 40 5.64 16.76 -8.73
N ALA A 41 6.34 17.84 -8.38
CA ALA A 41 5.69 18.99 -7.73
C ALA A 41 5.25 20.05 -8.76
N GLY A 42 4.85 21.22 -8.26
CA GLY A 42 4.41 22.34 -9.10
C GLY A 42 5.41 22.71 -10.19
N ALA A 43 4.93 22.85 -11.42
CA ALA A 43 5.76 23.18 -12.56
C ALA A 43 6.14 24.67 -12.59
N LEU A 44 7.40 24.95 -12.91
CA LEU A 44 7.93 26.28 -13.14
C LEU A 44 7.89 26.59 -14.65
N ARG A 45 7.27 27.72 -15.00
CA ARG A 45 7.30 28.25 -16.37
C ARG A 45 8.63 28.96 -16.65
N VAL A 46 9.27 28.60 -17.75
CA VAL A 46 10.53 29.19 -18.23
C VAL A 46 10.28 29.81 -19.61
N PRO A 47 10.44 31.14 -19.77
CA PRO A 47 10.32 31.78 -21.07
C PRO A 47 11.38 31.25 -22.05
N GLY A 48 10.94 30.60 -23.14
CA GLY A 48 11.82 29.96 -24.12
C GLY A 48 12.03 30.82 -25.36
N ALA A 49 11.09 30.75 -26.31
CA ALA A 49 11.18 31.43 -27.61
C ALA A 49 11.44 32.94 -27.49
N ARG A 50 10.70 33.61 -26.60
CA ARG A 50 10.87 35.05 -26.32
C ARG A 50 12.29 35.39 -25.83
N ARG A 51 12.89 34.53 -25.00
CA ARG A 51 14.24 34.73 -24.45
C ARG A 51 15.33 34.57 -25.52
N LEU A 52 15.08 33.78 -26.55
CA LEU A 52 15.96 33.64 -27.72
C LEU A 52 15.57 34.57 -28.88
N GLY A 53 14.50 35.36 -28.77
CA GLY A 53 13.99 36.18 -29.86
C GLY A 53 13.66 35.36 -31.11
N LEU A 54 13.10 34.16 -30.92
CA LEU A 54 12.68 33.24 -31.98
C LEU A 54 11.15 33.22 -32.09
N SER A 55 10.66 32.83 -33.26
CA SER A 55 9.29 32.35 -33.38
C SER A 55 9.13 31.02 -32.61
N PRO A 56 7.92 30.63 -32.15
CA PRO A 56 7.73 29.33 -31.50
C PRO A 56 8.13 28.14 -32.37
N ALA A 57 7.88 28.22 -33.69
CA ALA A 57 8.24 27.17 -34.65
C ALA A 57 9.77 27.02 -34.81
N ASP A 58 10.52 28.13 -34.79
CA ASP A 58 11.98 28.10 -34.84
C ASP A 58 12.57 27.66 -33.50
N PHE A 59 11.93 28.02 -32.39
CA PHE A 59 12.35 27.59 -31.06
C PHE A 59 12.31 26.07 -30.89
N ASP A 60 11.24 25.43 -31.37
CA ASP A 60 11.09 23.96 -31.30
C ASP A 60 12.25 23.23 -32.00
N ARG A 61 12.75 23.78 -33.10
CA ARG A 61 13.92 23.23 -33.84
C ARG A 61 15.25 23.37 -33.08
N GLU A 62 15.33 24.31 -32.15
CA GLU A 62 16.55 24.61 -31.39
C GLU A 62 16.58 23.95 -30.00
N LEU A 63 15.49 23.27 -29.61
CA LEU A 63 15.43 22.47 -28.40
C LEU A 63 16.45 21.34 -28.44
N ARG A 64 17.23 21.23 -27.36
CA ARG A 64 18.25 20.20 -27.14
C ARG A 64 17.73 19.06 -26.27
N VAL A 65 16.59 19.26 -25.62
CA VAL A 65 15.95 18.33 -24.69
C VAL A 65 14.53 18.05 -25.17
N ARG A 66 14.14 16.77 -25.17
CA ARG A 66 12.77 16.38 -25.53
C ARG A 66 11.84 16.50 -24.33
N VAL A 67 10.58 16.83 -24.59
CA VAL A 67 9.51 16.70 -23.59
C VAL A 67 9.53 15.28 -23.01
N GLY A 68 9.40 15.17 -21.69
CA GLY A 68 9.52 13.94 -20.91
C GLY A 68 10.91 13.67 -20.33
N SER A 69 11.94 14.41 -20.75
CA SER A 69 13.31 14.19 -20.27
C SER A 69 13.58 14.85 -18.92
N ASP A 70 14.39 14.19 -18.10
CA ASP A 70 14.94 14.76 -16.86
C ASP A 70 16.09 15.72 -17.20
N VAL A 71 16.17 16.85 -16.50
CA VAL A 71 17.17 17.91 -16.67
C VAL A 71 17.72 18.32 -15.31
N VAL A 72 19.01 18.64 -15.27
CA VAL A 72 19.67 19.22 -14.09
C VAL A 72 19.63 20.75 -14.15
N ALA A 73 19.71 21.40 -12.99
CA ALA A 73 19.81 22.87 -12.94
C ALA A 73 21.03 23.36 -13.75
N GLY A 74 20.85 24.40 -14.54
CA GLY A 74 21.86 24.94 -15.46
C GLY A 74 21.97 24.23 -16.81
N ALA A 75 21.30 23.09 -17.02
CA ALA A 75 21.33 22.39 -18.31
C ALA A 75 20.82 23.27 -19.45
N VAL A 76 21.49 23.24 -20.61
CA VAL A 76 21.09 24.00 -21.79
C VAL A 76 19.89 23.33 -22.46
N LEU A 77 18.73 23.99 -22.42
CA LEU A 77 17.47 23.51 -23.00
C LEU A 77 17.36 23.86 -24.48
N ALA A 78 17.82 25.05 -24.86
CA ALA A 78 17.88 25.52 -26.24
C ALA A 78 19.04 26.50 -26.40
N ARG A 79 19.66 26.54 -27.59
CA ARG A 79 20.79 27.43 -27.88
C ARG A 79 20.84 27.84 -29.34
N VAL A 80 20.97 29.14 -29.58
CA VAL A 80 21.15 29.73 -30.91
C VAL A 80 22.41 30.60 -31.01
N GLY A 81 22.92 30.76 -32.22
CA GLY A 81 24.05 31.65 -32.54
C GLY A 81 25.42 30.99 -32.38
N ARG A 82 26.35 31.35 -33.28
CA ARG A 82 27.74 30.85 -33.27
C ARG A 82 28.69 31.79 -32.50
N ARG A 83 28.73 33.07 -32.89
CA ARG A 83 29.66 34.07 -32.34
C ARG A 83 29.15 34.78 -31.08
N PHE A 84 27.83 34.93 -30.94
CA PHE A 84 27.15 35.47 -29.76
C PHE A 84 26.00 34.54 -29.37
N ALA A 85 26.35 33.44 -28.71
CA ALA A 85 25.37 32.40 -28.41
C ALA A 85 24.42 32.86 -27.31
N ARG A 86 23.11 32.71 -27.56
CA ARG A 86 22.06 32.88 -26.56
C ARG A 86 21.51 31.51 -26.22
N SER A 87 21.26 31.27 -24.94
CA SER A 87 20.73 29.99 -24.46
C SER A 87 19.63 30.17 -23.43
N VAL A 88 18.70 29.23 -23.44
CA VAL A 88 17.76 29.01 -22.36
C VAL A 88 18.29 27.84 -21.56
N THR A 89 18.44 28.02 -20.25
CA THR A 89 18.90 26.99 -19.33
C THR A 89 17.79 26.60 -18.36
N ALA A 90 17.86 25.39 -17.83
CA ALA A 90 16.97 24.93 -16.77
C ALA A 90 17.28 25.71 -15.47
N PRO A 91 16.33 26.45 -14.88
CA PRO A 91 16.55 27.15 -13.62
C PRO A 91 16.54 26.19 -12.41
N ILE A 92 15.92 25.01 -12.56
CA ILE A 92 15.79 23.97 -11.55
C ILE A 92 16.12 22.61 -12.14
N GLU A 93 16.49 21.66 -11.29
CA GLU A 93 16.46 20.24 -11.64
C GLU A 93 15.01 19.74 -11.67
N GLY A 94 14.69 18.88 -12.62
CA GLY A 94 13.35 18.32 -12.76
C GLY A 94 13.12 17.66 -14.10
N ARG A 95 11.86 17.55 -14.50
CA ARG A 95 11.45 17.02 -15.80
C ARG A 95 10.82 18.10 -16.66
N LEU A 96 11.21 18.16 -17.94
CA LEU A 96 10.54 18.98 -18.94
C LEU A 96 9.18 18.36 -19.29
N LEU A 97 8.09 18.95 -18.81
CA LEU A 97 6.74 18.40 -18.96
C LEU A 97 6.07 18.77 -20.28
N HIS A 98 6.29 19.99 -20.72
CA HIS A 98 5.58 20.55 -21.86
C HIS A 98 6.32 21.77 -22.42
N VAL A 99 6.14 22.00 -23.72
CA VAL A 99 6.50 23.24 -24.39
C VAL A 99 5.20 23.81 -24.97
N THR A 100 4.84 25.03 -24.56
CA THR A 100 3.60 25.67 -25.01
C THR A 100 3.67 26.08 -26.47
N VAL A 101 2.52 26.39 -27.05
CA VAL A 101 2.41 26.98 -28.38
C VAL A 101 3.20 28.30 -28.53
N ASP A 102 3.38 29.05 -27.44
CA ASP A 102 4.17 30.29 -27.40
C ASP A 102 5.68 30.03 -27.25
N GLY A 103 6.09 28.77 -27.10
CA GLY A 103 7.48 28.37 -26.88
C GLY A 103 7.98 28.58 -25.47
N ASP A 104 7.12 28.53 -24.45
CA ASP A 104 7.54 28.49 -23.05
C ASP A 104 7.68 27.05 -22.57
N LEU A 105 8.66 26.78 -21.71
CA LEU A 105 8.88 25.45 -21.17
C LEU A 105 8.28 25.34 -19.76
N TYR A 106 7.71 24.18 -19.44
CA TYR A 106 7.29 23.84 -18.08
C TYR A 106 8.19 22.76 -17.52
N ILE A 107 8.88 23.06 -16.42
CA ILE A 107 9.79 22.13 -15.75
C ILE A 107 9.27 21.89 -14.34
N ALA A 108 9.02 20.65 -13.98
CA ALA A 108 8.58 20.29 -12.63
C ALA A 108 9.68 19.52 -11.88
N PRO A 109 9.98 19.86 -10.62
CA PRO A 109 10.93 19.10 -9.84
C PRO A 109 10.38 17.70 -9.53
N ILE A 110 11.27 16.70 -9.55
CA ILE A 110 10.96 15.32 -9.17
C ILE A 110 11.13 15.23 -7.64
N VAL A 111 10.04 14.99 -6.92
CA VAL A 111 10.06 14.91 -5.45
C VAL A 111 10.19 13.49 -4.93
N ASP A 112 9.77 12.50 -5.72
CA ASP A 112 9.90 11.09 -5.38
C ASP A 112 9.97 10.22 -6.64
N ARG A 113 10.56 9.03 -6.52
CA ARG A 113 10.60 8.00 -7.57
C ARG A 113 10.10 6.69 -7.01
N TRP A 114 9.20 6.06 -7.76
CA TRP A 114 8.58 4.82 -7.33
C TRP A 114 8.77 3.73 -8.37
N THR A 115 8.78 2.49 -7.89
CA THR A 115 8.82 1.28 -8.72
C THR A 115 7.78 0.30 -8.23
N VAL A 116 7.12 -0.38 -9.16
CA VAL A 116 6.20 -1.49 -8.88
C VAL A 116 6.86 -2.78 -9.33
N ARG A 117 6.79 -3.80 -8.49
CA ARG A 117 7.37 -5.12 -8.77
C ARG A 117 6.28 -6.17 -8.92
N ALA A 118 6.49 -7.13 -9.81
CA ALA A 118 5.58 -8.25 -9.95
C ALA A 118 5.54 -9.11 -8.67
N THR A 119 4.38 -9.66 -8.33
CA THR A 119 4.21 -10.65 -7.26
C THR A 119 3.89 -12.05 -7.77
N LEU A 120 3.93 -12.27 -9.08
CA LEU A 120 3.74 -13.57 -9.73
C LEU A 120 4.85 -13.83 -10.75
N ASP A 121 5.30 -15.08 -10.85
CA ASP A 121 6.05 -15.56 -12.01
C ASP A 121 5.03 -15.85 -13.12
N GLY A 122 5.15 -15.17 -14.28
CA GLY A 122 4.10 -15.25 -15.28
C GLY A 122 4.27 -14.34 -16.50
N VAL A 123 3.15 -13.97 -17.10
CA VAL A 123 3.06 -13.09 -18.27
C VAL A 123 2.20 -11.88 -17.94
N VAL A 124 2.57 -10.72 -18.47
CA VAL A 124 1.75 -9.50 -18.38
C VAL A 124 0.51 -9.68 -19.25
N ALA A 125 -0.65 -9.83 -18.62
CA ALA A 125 -1.94 -10.02 -19.29
C ALA A 125 -2.59 -8.68 -19.68
N ARG A 126 -2.41 -7.66 -18.84
CA ARG A 126 -2.90 -6.30 -19.08
C ARG A 126 -1.89 -5.27 -18.60
N SER A 127 -1.74 -4.19 -19.34
CA SER A 127 -0.85 -3.09 -19.00
C SER A 127 -1.42 -1.78 -19.53
N ASP A 128 -1.91 -0.93 -18.62
CA ASP A 128 -2.44 0.38 -18.93
C ASP A 128 -1.84 1.47 -18.01
N ASP A 129 -2.43 2.67 -18.00
CA ASP A 129 -1.91 3.79 -17.23
C ASP A 129 -2.18 3.68 -15.72
N ALA A 130 -3.08 2.79 -15.29
CA ALA A 130 -3.51 2.64 -13.91
C ALA A 130 -3.15 1.28 -13.31
N VAL A 131 -2.98 0.23 -14.11
CA VAL A 131 -2.70 -1.13 -13.62
C VAL A 131 -1.79 -1.92 -14.55
N VAL A 132 -0.92 -2.76 -13.96
CA VAL A 132 -0.29 -3.89 -14.65
C VAL A 132 -0.78 -5.18 -14.00
N GLU A 133 -1.40 -6.04 -14.80
CA GLU A 133 -1.90 -7.35 -14.39
C GLU A 133 -0.93 -8.43 -14.85
N VAL A 134 -0.49 -9.28 -13.91
CA VAL A 134 0.36 -10.43 -14.21
C VAL A 134 -0.42 -11.70 -13.95
N GLU A 135 -0.43 -12.61 -14.93
CA GLU A 135 -1.03 -13.93 -14.80
C GLU A 135 0.04 -15.03 -14.76
N GLY A 136 -0.10 -15.97 -13.83
CA GLY A 136 0.87 -17.04 -13.65
C GLY A 136 0.33 -18.22 -12.84
N GLU A 137 0.99 -19.36 -12.92
CA GLU A 137 0.65 -20.52 -12.10
C GLU A 137 1.44 -20.50 -10.80
N ALA A 138 0.75 -20.70 -9.67
CA ALA A 138 1.38 -20.80 -8.37
C ALA A 138 0.51 -21.62 -7.40
N TRP A 139 1.15 -22.18 -6.38
CA TRP A 139 0.42 -22.54 -5.16
C TRP A 139 0.02 -21.26 -4.45
N CYS A 140 -1.25 -21.15 -4.08
CA CYS A 140 -1.80 -19.99 -3.40
C CYS A 140 -2.43 -20.36 -2.06
N LEU A 141 -2.16 -19.53 -1.06
CA LEU A 141 -2.87 -19.49 0.21
C LEU A 141 -3.46 -18.10 0.43
N GLN A 142 -4.77 -18.03 0.66
CA GLN A 142 -5.47 -16.80 1.01
C GLN A 142 -5.38 -16.54 2.52
N GLY A 143 -4.91 -15.35 2.89
CA GLY A 143 -5.03 -14.83 4.25
C GLY A 143 -6.24 -13.89 4.43
N ALA A 144 -6.49 -13.50 5.67
CA ALA A 144 -7.52 -12.53 6.02
C ALA A 144 -7.07 -11.08 5.72
N ALA A 145 -5.79 -10.77 5.95
CA ALA A 145 -5.24 -9.44 5.73
C ALA A 145 -3.72 -9.50 5.54
N ALA A 146 -3.16 -8.51 4.85
CA ALA A 146 -1.73 -8.31 4.73
C ALA A 146 -1.34 -6.85 5.02
N PHE A 147 -0.15 -6.66 5.59
CA PHE A 147 0.36 -5.37 6.04
C PHE A 147 1.78 -5.14 5.55
N GLY A 148 2.09 -3.91 5.12
CA GLY A 148 3.38 -3.55 4.53
C GLY A 148 3.38 -3.57 2.99
N PRO A 149 4.54 -3.43 2.33
CA PRO A 149 4.66 -3.54 0.89
C PRO A 149 4.53 -4.99 0.42
N ASP A 150 4.50 -5.26 -0.87
CA ASP A 150 4.62 -6.65 -1.35
C ASP A 150 5.99 -7.24 -0.99
N ALA A 151 6.01 -8.51 -0.60
CA ALA A 151 7.24 -9.23 -0.28
C ALA A 151 7.53 -10.31 -1.31
N ILE A 152 8.81 -10.49 -1.60
CA ILE A 152 9.33 -11.61 -2.39
C ILE A 152 10.51 -12.19 -1.63
N GLY A 153 10.55 -13.50 -1.48
CA GLY A 153 11.60 -14.17 -0.72
C GLY A 153 11.51 -15.68 -0.80
N GLU A 154 12.50 -16.34 -0.19
CA GLU A 154 12.45 -17.79 0.02
C GLU A 154 11.56 -18.10 1.24
N LEU A 155 10.67 -19.06 1.11
CA LEU A 155 9.79 -19.50 2.19
C LEU A 155 10.58 -20.34 3.21
N THR A 156 10.46 -20.07 4.50
CA THR A 156 11.16 -20.80 5.56
C THR A 156 10.25 -20.99 6.77
N LEU A 157 10.30 -22.17 7.39
CA LEU A 157 9.60 -22.43 8.63
C LEU A 157 10.34 -21.78 9.81
N GLY A 158 9.65 -20.93 10.57
CA GLY A 158 10.17 -20.34 11.82
C GLY A 158 9.76 -21.12 13.07
N VAL A 159 8.76 -22.00 12.94
CA VAL A 159 8.19 -22.79 14.03
C VAL A 159 8.09 -24.26 13.66
N ASP A 160 8.02 -25.10 14.68
CA ASP A 160 7.98 -26.57 14.53
C ASP A 160 6.55 -27.12 14.45
N GLY A 161 5.54 -26.29 14.75
CA GLY A 161 4.15 -26.72 14.82
C GLY A 161 3.14 -25.59 14.56
N PRO A 162 1.88 -25.95 14.24
CA PRO A 162 0.83 -25.01 13.88
C PRO A 162 0.35 -24.11 15.03
N ASP A 163 0.49 -24.57 16.26
CA ASP A 163 0.08 -23.94 17.51
C ASP A 163 1.21 -23.15 18.19
N ALA A 164 2.42 -23.26 17.68
CA ALA A 164 3.58 -22.56 18.22
C ALA A 164 3.57 -21.07 17.81
N ASP A 165 3.99 -20.23 18.75
CA ASP A 165 4.29 -18.82 18.49
C ASP A 165 5.75 -18.67 18.04
N LEU A 166 6.01 -17.82 17.04
CA LEU A 166 7.37 -17.53 16.62
C LEU A 166 8.11 -16.76 17.72
N ALA A 167 9.20 -17.32 18.24
CA ALA A 167 10.03 -16.64 19.22
C ALA A 167 10.97 -15.63 18.55
N PRO A 168 11.14 -14.40 19.08
CA PRO A 168 12.08 -13.42 18.52
C PRO A 168 13.51 -13.96 18.40
N SER A 169 13.96 -14.78 19.36
CA SER A 169 15.30 -15.38 19.35
C SER A 169 15.57 -16.30 18.15
N ARG A 170 14.54 -16.79 17.46
CA ARG A 170 14.67 -17.59 16.23
C ARG A 170 14.90 -16.74 14.98
N ILE A 171 14.83 -15.41 15.10
CA ILE A 171 15.10 -14.49 14.00
C ILE A 171 16.52 -13.95 14.12
N ASP A 172 17.29 -14.09 13.05
CA ASP A 172 18.61 -13.48 12.92
C ASP A 172 18.86 -13.00 11.48
N VAL A 173 19.98 -12.31 11.28
CA VAL A 173 20.36 -11.68 10.01
C VAL A 173 20.47 -12.65 8.82
N ARG A 174 20.65 -13.97 9.06
CA ARG A 174 20.70 -14.99 7.99
C ARG A 174 19.33 -15.22 7.37
N LEU A 175 18.26 -14.80 8.05
CA LEU A 175 16.90 -14.85 7.56
C LEU A 175 16.49 -13.58 6.77
N GLY A 176 17.42 -12.65 6.57
CA GLY A 176 17.20 -11.48 5.73
C GLY A 176 16.71 -11.87 4.33
N GLY A 177 15.71 -11.16 3.81
CA GLY A 177 15.10 -11.42 2.51
C GLY A 177 14.20 -12.66 2.44
N ARG A 178 13.99 -13.39 3.53
CA ARG A 178 13.11 -14.59 3.57
C ARG A 178 11.68 -14.25 3.98
N ILE A 179 10.76 -15.14 3.66
CA ILE A 179 9.37 -15.14 4.16
C ILE A 179 9.27 -16.24 5.22
N ILE A 180 9.04 -15.86 6.47
CA ILE A 180 9.05 -16.79 7.62
C ILE A 180 7.62 -17.17 7.99
N VAL A 181 7.34 -18.48 8.08
CA VAL A 181 6.08 -19.01 8.61
C VAL A 181 6.18 -19.10 10.13
N GLY A 182 5.38 -18.29 10.82
CA GLY A 182 5.45 -18.07 12.27
C GLY A 182 4.44 -18.83 13.12
N GLY A 183 3.60 -19.68 12.53
CA GLY A 183 2.63 -20.49 13.29
C GLY A 183 1.42 -19.69 13.77
N ALA A 184 1.06 -19.85 15.04
CA ALA A 184 -0.18 -19.33 15.59
C ALA A 184 -0.20 -17.80 15.72
N ARG A 185 0.92 -17.21 16.16
CA ARG A 185 1.05 -15.76 16.34
C ARG A 185 2.46 -15.24 16.10
N VAL A 186 2.55 -14.04 15.56
CA VAL A 186 3.76 -13.20 15.56
C VAL A 186 3.55 -12.00 16.48
N SER A 187 4.42 -11.83 17.47
CA SER A 187 4.34 -10.72 18.44
C SER A 187 4.97 -9.43 17.90
N ALA A 188 4.76 -8.31 18.60
CA ALA A 188 5.41 -7.04 18.28
C ALA A 188 6.94 -7.19 18.23
N GLU A 189 7.53 -7.88 19.21
CA GLU A 189 8.98 -8.12 19.30
C GLU A 189 9.51 -8.90 18.09
N VAL A 190 8.74 -9.88 17.60
CA VAL A 190 9.06 -10.66 16.40
C VAL A 190 9.09 -9.75 15.18
N ILE A 191 8.07 -8.90 15.00
CA ILE A 191 7.98 -8.00 13.85
C ILE A 191 9.11 -6.97 13.89
N THR A 192 9.38 -6.36 15.05
CA THR A 192 10.49 -5.42 15.23
C THR A 192 11.85 -6.08 14.93
N ARG A 193 12.06 -7.31 15.40
CA ARG A 193 13.30 -8.03 15.13
C ARG A 193 13.43 -8.46 13.67
N ALA A 194 12.33 -8.87 13.04
CA ALA A 194 12.26 -9.17 11.62
C ALA A 194 12.60 -7.94 10.76
N HIS A 195 12.09 -6.76 11.13
CA HIS A 195 12.43 -5.48 10.52
C HIS A 195 13.94 -5.21 10.64
N ALA A 196 14.50 -5.29 11.85
CA ALA A 196 15.92 -5.08 12.09
C ALA A 196 16.83 -6.08 11.35
N CYS A 197 16.37 -7.31 11.14
CA CYS A 197 17.12 -8.35 10.41
C CYS A 197 16.87 -8.33 8.88
N GLY A 198 16.04 -7.41 8.37
CA GLY A 198 15.75 -7.30 6.94
C GLY A 198 14.95 -8.48 6.38
N VAL A 199 14.16 -9.17 7.20
CA VAL A 199 13.24 -10.23 6.76
C VAL A 199 12.25 -9.66 5.74
N ALA A 200 11.97 -10.40 4.66
CA ALA A 200 11.05 -9.93 3.62
C ALA A 200 9.60 -10.00 4.09
N GLY A 201 9.19 -11.11 4.71
CA GLY A 201 7.82 -11.27 5.17
C GLY A 201 7.64 -12.25 6.34
N LEU A 202 6.48 -12.17 6.98
CA LEU A 202 6.01 -13.04 8.04
C LEU A 202 4.62 -13.57 7.67
N VAL A 203 4.36 -14.85 7.91
CA VAL A 203 3.05 -15.49 7.71
C VAL A 203 2.61 -16.10 9.04
N ALA A 204 1.45 -15.72 9.56
CA ALA A 204 0.99 -16.19 10.87
C ALA A 204 -0.54 -16.30 10.97
N GLY A 205 -1.02 -17.09 11.93
CA GLY A 205 -2.44 -17.20 12.25
C GLY A 205 -3.02 -15.86 12.67
N GLY A 206 -2.38 -15.19 13.63
CA GLY A 206 -2.76 -13.84 14.04
C GLY A 206 -1.60 -12.93 14.42
N VAL A 207 -1.95 -11.65 14.56
CA VAL A 207 -1.04 -10.59 14.99
C VAL A 207 -1.75 -9.64 15.97
N PRO A 208 -1.08 -9.12 17.01
CA PRO A 208 -1.68 -8.09 17.86
C PRO A 208 -1.67 -6.73 17.14
N PRO A 209 -2.78 -5.97 17.14
CA PRO A 209 -2.84 -4.64 16.53
C PRO A 209 -1.75 -3.69 17.03
N ALA A 210 -1.44 -3.74 18.33
CA ALA A 210 -0.39 -2.94 18.94
C ALA A 210 1.00 -3.19 18.32
N GLY A 211 1.29 -4.43 17.92
CA GLY A 211 2.57 -4.77 17.29
C GLY A 211 2.70 -4.25 15.87
N LEU A 212 1.60 -4.27 15.10
CA LEU A 212 1.58 -3.66 13.78
C LEU A 212 1.77 -2.14 13.85
N ARG A 213 1.15 -1.46 14.82
CA ARG A 213 1.27 0.00 14.97
C ARG A 213 2.70 0.47 15.25
N VAL A 214 3.51 -0.33 15.95
CA VAL A 214 4.92 0.00 16.21
C VAL A 214 5.73 0.10 14.91
N VAL A 215 5.43 -0.73 13.91
CA VAL A 215 6.22 -0.82 12.68
C VAL A 215 5.58 -0.01 11.54
N TYR A 216 4.24 0.01 11.47
CA TYR A 216 3.53 0.64 10.35
C TYR A 216 2.75 1.90 10.75
N GLY A 217 2.69 2.26 12.05
CA GLY A 217 2.01 3.46 12.54
C GLY A 217 0.50 3.30 12.78
N ASP A 218 -0.16 4.40 13.13
CA ASP A 218 -1.54 4.38 13.65
C ASP A 218 -2.63 4.15 12.59
N ALA A 219 -2.28 4.18 11.30
CA ALA A 219 -3.21 3.96 10.19
C ALA A 219 -3.61 2.49 9.98
N VAL A 220 -3.09 1.56 10.79
CA VAL A 220 -3.39 0.12 10.68
C VAL A 220 -4.83 -0.18 11.06
N THR A 221 -5.54 -0.86 10.16
CA THR A 221 -6.92 -1.33 10.37
C THR A 221 -7.01 -2.86 10.31
N ALA A 222 -8.14 -3.45 10.72
CA ALA A 222 -8.38 -4.88 10.60
C ALA A 222 -8.39 -5.39 9.14
N ALA A 223 -8.71 -4.50 8.18
CA ALA A 223 -8.77 -4.82 6.76
C ALA A 223 -7.43 -4.61 6.02
N GLY A 224 -6.42 -4.05 6.68
CA GLY A 224 -5.11 -3.73 6.08
C GLY A 224 -4.66 -2.27 6.18
N SER A 225 -3.54 -1.96 5.48
CA SER A 225 -2.78 -0.68 5.38
C SER A 225 -1.91 -0.34 6.61
N PRO A 226 -0.77 0.39 6.55
CA PRO A 226 -0.19 1.23 5.48
C PRO A 226 1.04 0.71 4.70
N SER A 227 1.23 1.39 3.56
CA SER A 227 2.09 1.16 2.40
C SER A 227 3.45 1.89 2.45
N ARG A 228 4.10 1.95 3.62
CA ARG A 228 5.48 2.47 3.68
C ARG A 228 6.48 1.39 3.24
N GLY A 229 7.66 1.83 2.75
CA GLY A 229 8.77 0.95 2.36
C GLY A 229 9.41 0.13 3.50
N ASP A 230 8.77 0.08 4.67
CA ASP A 230 9.26 -0.58 5.87
C ASP A 230 8.85 -2.06 5.86
N ARG A 231 9.85 -2.93 5.68
CA ARG A 231 9.72 -4.40 5.75
C ARG A 231 9.73 -4.86 7.21
N PRO A 232 9.23 -6.04 7.60
CA PRO A 232 8.70 -7.10 6.75
C PRO A 232 7.27 -6.81 6.30
N THR A 233 6.78 -7.58 5.35
CA THR A 233 5.34 -7.72 5.07
C THR A 233 4.74 -8.75 6.01
N VAL A 234 3.59 -8.48 6.64
CA VAL A 234 2.93 -9.43 7.53
C VAL A 234 1.64 -9.92 6.89
N LEU A 235 1.57 -11.20 6.54
CA LEU A 235 0.35 -11.88 6.10
C LEU A 235 -0.31 -12.58 7.30
N CYS A 236 -1.51 -12.12 7.63
CA CYS A 236 -2.34 -12.71 8.68
C CYS A 236 -3.36 -13.65 8.06
N LEU A 237 -3.33 -14.91 8.48
CA LEU A 237 -4.24 -15.92 7.95
C LEU A 237 -5.64 -15.77 8.55
N MET A 238 -5.77 -15.59 9.87
CA MET A 238 -7.06 -15.49 10.57
C MET A 238 -7.40 -14.10 11.12
N GLY A 239 -6.46 -13.14 11.11
CA GLY A 239 -6.70 -11.75 11.51
C GLY A 239 -5.97 -11.36 12.80
N PHE A 240 -6.66 -10.66 13.71
CA PHE A 240 -6.07 -10.24 14.98
C PHE A 240 -6.14 -11.31 16.06
N GLY A 241 -5.14 -11.32 16.95
CA GLY A 241 -5.07 -12.25 18.09
C GLY A 241 -4.07 -13.39 17.88
N SER A 242 -4.44 -14.59 18.34
CA SER A 242 -3.71 -15.83 18.11
C SER A 242 -4.69 -16.92 17.70
N GLY A 243 -4.24 -17.83 16.85
CA GLY A 243 -4.99 -19.04 16.56
C GLY A 243 -4.05 -20.07 15.93
N ALA A 244 -4.13 -21.31 16.42
CA ALA A 244 -3.40 -22.40 15.80
C ALA A 244 -3.79 -22.53 14.34
N LEU A 245 -2.81 -22.67 13.46
CA LEU A 245 -3.08 -22.90 12.05
C LEU A 245 -3.75 -24.27 11.86
N PRO A 246 -4.82 -24.39 11.06
CA PRO A 246 -5.34 -25.70 10.71
C PRO A 246 -4.22 -26.58 10.15
N ARG A 247 -4.12 -27.84 10.56
CA ARG A 247 -3.06 -28.76 10.08
C ARG A 247 -3.00 -28.82 8.55
N ALA A 248 -4.16 -28.85 7.91
CA ALA A 248 -4.32 -28.78 6.47
C ALA A 248 -3.66 -27.56 5.78
N VAL A 249 -3.52 -26.45 6.52
CA VAL A 249 -2.82 -25.23 6.06
C VAL A 249 -1.34 -25.29 6.43
N PHE A 250 -1.01 -25.77 7.63
CA PHE A 250 0.35 -25.77 8.15
C PHE A 250 1.25 -26.83 7.51
N GLU A 251 0.79 -28.08 7.43
CA GLU A 251 1.59 -29.21 6.95
C GLU A 251 2.18 -28.98 5.55
N PRO A 252 1.44 -28.39 4.57
CA PRO A 252 2.01 -28.10 3.26
C PRO A 252 3.21 -27.13 3.28
N PHE A 253 3.33 -26.24 4.27
CA PHE A 253 4.48 -25.33 4.33
C PHE A 253 5.82 -26.08 4.45
N ALA A 254 5.84 -27.26 5.08
CA ALA A 254 7.05 -28.07 5.16
C ALA A 254 7.53 -28.56 3.79
N ALA A 255 6.59 -28.96 2.92
CA ALA A 255 6.89 -29.37 1.55
C ALA A 255 7.22 -28.19 0.62
N LEU A 256 6.76 -26.98 0.97
CA LEU A 256 7.01 -25.74 0.23
C LEU A 256 8.24 -24.97 0.74
N ALA A 257 8.81 -25.35 1.88
CA ALA A 257 9.98 -24.67 2.45
C ALA A 257 11.17 -24.72 1.48
N GLY A 258 11.90 -23.60 1.37
CA GLY A 258 12.98 -23.42 0.41
C GLY A 258 12.52 -22.97 -0.98
N ALA A 259 11.21 -22.98 -1.28
CA ALA A 259 10.70 -22.43 -2.53
C ALA A 259 10.69 -20.90 -2.52
N ARG A 260 10.80 -20.29 -3.71
CA ARG A 260 10.51 -18.86 -3.88
C ARG A 260 9.03 -18.62 -3.66
N ALA A 261 8.70 -17.52 -3.00
CA ALA A 261 7.35 -17.11 -2.73
C ALA A 261 7.21 -15.58 -2.79
N ALA A 262 5.97 -15.12 -2.95
CA ALA A 262 5.63 -13.71 -2.86
C ALA A 262 4.35 -13.53 -2.03
N ILE A 263 4.30 -12.47 -1.23
CA ILE A 263 3.07 -12.00 -0.59
C ILE A 263 2.56 -10.83 -1.41
N HIS A 264 1.38 -10.99 -2.01
CA HIS A 264 0.65 -9.93 -2.66
C HIS A 264 -0.33 -9.32 -1.67
N THR A 265 -0.04 -8.10 -1.26
CA THR A 265 -0.67 -7.44 -0.12
C THR A 265 -2.11 -7.05 -0.43
N VAL A 266 -2.35 -6.53 -1.64
CA VAL A 266 -3.68 -6.05 -2.08
C VAL A 266 -4.71 -7.17 -2.04
N SER A 267 -4.34 -8.40 -2.43
CA SER A 267 -5.24 -9.56 -2.37
C SER A 267 -5.06 -10.41 -1.11
N ALA A 268 -4.15 -10.05 -0.21
CA ALA A 268 -3.74 -10.84 0.95
C ALA A 268 -3.45 -12.32 0.61
N ARG A 269 -2.69 -12.56 -0.46
CA ARG A 269 -2.33 -13.91 -0.93
C ARG A 269 -0.84 -14.17 -0.80
N LEU A 270 -0.51 -15.38 -0.38
CA LEU A 270 0.82 -15.95 -0.52
C LEU A 270 0.85 -16.82 -1.77
N PHE A 271 1.73 -16.48 -2.72
CA PHE A 271 2.05 -17.29 -3.88
C PHE A 271 3.37 -18.02 -3.67
N VAL A 272 3.42 -19.31 -3.96
CA VAL A 272 4.63 -20.13 -3.88
C VAL A 272 4.92 -20.75 -5.24
N PHE A 273 6.11 -20.46 -5.76
CA PHE A 273 6.55 -20.80 -7.11
C PHE A 273 7.33 -22.11 -7.09
N THR A 274 6.60 -23.22 -7.00
CA THR A 274 7.18 -24.56 -7.06
C THR A 274 6.29 -25.51 -7.84
N THR A 275 6.92 -26.48 -8.49
CA THR A 275 6.21 -27.57 -9.17
C THR A 275 5.85 -28.71 -8.23
N ALA A 276 6.36 -28.71 -6.98
CA ALA A 276 6.10 -29.75 -5.99
C ALA A 276 4.58 -29.96 -5.79
N ASN A 277 4.17 -31.22 -5.72
CA ASN A 277 2.78 -31.57 -5.45
C ASN A 277 2.59 -31.73 -3.93
N ILE A 278 1.85 -30.80 -3.32
CA ILE A 278 1.50 -30.86 -1.89
C ILE A 278 0.16 -31.57 -1.64
N GLY A 279 -0.42 -32.20 -2.68
CA GLY A 279 -1.75 -32.81 -2.63
C GLY A 279 -2.86 -31.76 -2.62
N ARG A 280 -4.07 -32.15 -3.05
CA ARG A 280 -5.26 -31.32 -2.86
C ARG A 280 -5.72 -31.51 -1.42
N VAL A 281 -5.34 -30.59 -0.53
CA VAL A 281 -5.90 -30.58 0.82
C VAL A 281 -7.18 -29.77 0.79
N GLU A 282 -8.27 -30.40 0.37
CA GLU A 282 -9.61 -29.89 0.62
C GLU A 282 -9.83 -29.92 2.13
N THR A 283 -9.73 -28.77 2.77
CA THR A 283 -10.44 -28.59 4.05
C THR A 283 -11.90 -28.44 3.68
N PRO A 284 -12.82 -29.30 4.15
CA PRO A 284 -14.24 -29.01 4.01
C PRO A 284 -14.46 -27.61 4.59
N SER A 285 -15.17 -26.75 3.85
CA SER A 285 -15.69 -25.52 4.44
C SER A 285 -16.35 -25.90 5.76
N PRO A 286 -16.12 -25.17 6.87
CA PRO A 286 -17.02 -25.34 7.99
C PRO A 286 -18.41 -25.05 7.44
N ASP A 287 -19.30 -26.05 7.49
CA ASP A 287 -20.72 -25.79 7.42
C ASP A 287 -20.98 -24.83 8.57
N VAL A 288 -21.03 -23.54 8.23
CA VAL A 288 -21.74 -22.58 9.07
C VAL A 288 -23.20 -22.96 8.88
N ALA A 289 -23.62 -24.01 9.59
CA ALA A 289 -25.00 -24.14 10.00
C ALA A 289 -25.28 -22.92 10.86
N LEU A 290 -25.70 -21.84 10.21
CA LEU A 290 -26.61 -20.88 10.82
C LEU A 290 -27.84 -21.72 11.19
N THR A 291 -27.83 -22.28 12.39
CA THR A 291 -29.06 -22.66 13.06
C THR A 291 -29.89 -21.39 13.13
N ASP A 292 -30.96 -21.39 12.33
CA ASP A 292 -31.98 -20.35 12.28
C ASP A 292 -32.79 -20.43 13.58
N ASP A 293 -32.16 -20.11 14.71
CA ASP A 293 -32.81 -19.89 16.00
C ASP A 293 -32.79 -18.38 16.26
N ARG A 294 -33.51 -17.65 15.40
CA ARG A 294 -34.05 -16.35 15.76
C ARG A 294 -35.36 -16.60 16.50
N PRO A 295 -35.49 -16.26 17.80
CA PRO A 295 -36.81 -16.06 18.35
C PRO A 295 -37.46 -14.91 17.57
N VAL A 296 -38.56 -15.22 16.88
CA VAL A 296 -39.43 -14.21 16.27
C VAL A 296 -39.96 -13.34 17.40
N ALA A 297 -39.41 -12.13 17.51
CA ALA A 297 -40.00 -11.10 18.35
C ALA A 297 -41.27 -10.62 17.66
N THR A 298 -42.42 -11.08 18.15
CA THR A 298 -43.73 -10.55 17.80
C THR A 298 -43.78 -9.07 18.23
N PRO A 299 -44.08 -8.13 17.32
CA PRO A 299 -44.24 -6.73 17.73
C PRO A 299 -45.45 -6.59 18.67
N PRO A 300 -45.38 -5.69 19.66
CA PRO A 300 -46.52 -5.46 20.56
C PRO A 300 -47.71 -4.92 19.77
N VAL A 301 -48.85 -5.57 19.99
CA VAL A 301 -50.17 -5.12 19.52
C VAL A 301 -50.50 -3.83 20.24
N ASP A 302 -50.57 -2.74 19.48
CA ASP A 302 -51.08 -1.47 19.94
C ASP A 302 -52.59 -1.61 20.21
N ARG A 303 -52.98 -1.55 21.48
CA ARG A 303 -54.39 -1.47 21.87
C ARG A 303 -54.80 -0.01 21.72
N ALA A 304 -55.51 0.28 20.65
CA ALA A 304 -56.31 1.49 20.55
C ALA A 304 -57.44 1.40 21.57
N ASP A 305 -57.22 2.03 22.73
CA ASP A 305 -58.31 2.43 23.61
C ASP A 305 -59.05 3.59 22.94
N ALA A 306 -60.35 3.40 22.78
CA ALA A 306 -61.29 4.46 22.50
C ALA A 306 -61.42 5.30 23.77
N ASP A 307 -61.18 6.60 23.67
CA ASP A 307 -62.14 7.57 24.17
C ASP A 307 -61.89 8.93 23.52
N THR A 308 -62.98 9.49 23.03
CA THR A 308 -63.10 10.85 22.50
C THR A 308 -63.68 11.65 23.65
N ASP A 309 -62.98 12.67 24.15
CA ASP A 309 -63.65 13.74 24.88
C ASP A 309 -62.99 15.08 24.56
N GLU A 310 -63.83 16.01 24.13
CA GLU A 310 -63.51 17.39 23.81
C GLU A 310 -63.66 18.24 25.08
N SER A 311 -62.68 19.10 25.37
CA SER A 311 -62.85 20.40 26.05
C SER A 311 -61.47 21.08 26.11
N GLU A 312 -61.31 22.27 25.54
CA GLU A 312 -61.23 23.55 26.28
C GLU A 312 -60.12 23.52 27.36
N THR A 313 -59.09 24.37 27.39
CA THR A 313 -59.06 25.83 27.23
C THR A 313 -57.60 26.33 27.29
N GLU A 314 -57.35 27.53 26.73
CA GLU A 314 -56.42 28.60 27.19
C GLU A 314 -54.89 28.34 27.29
N HIS A 315 -54.08 29.02 26.46
CA HIS A 315 -53.34 30.27 26.76
C HIS A 315 -52.20 30.12 27.80
N GLU A 316 -50.93 30.15 27.34
CA GLU A 316 -49.90 31.13 27.75
C GLU A 316 -48.53 30.84 27.07
N GLU A 317 -48.13 31.72 26.16
CA GLU A 317 -46.73 32.19 26.04
C GLU A 317 -46.53 33.32 27.08
N PRO A 318 -45.31 33.81 27.46
CA PRO A 318 -43.99 33.61 26.84
C PRO A 318 -42.78 33.62 27.83
N ALA A 319 -41.57 33.75 27.25
CA ALA A 319 -40.43 34.58 27.69
C ALA A 319 -39.16 33.90 28.26
N GLN A 320 -38.20 33.76 27.36
CA GLN A 320 -36.81 34.28 27.39
C GLN A 320 -36.11 34.54 28.75
N SER A 321 -34.87 34.07 28.85
CA SER A 321 -33.75 34.89 29.31
C SER A 321 -32.40 34.33 28.84
N ASP A 322 -31.66 35.18 28.14
CA ASP A 322 -30.22 35.12 27.91
C ASP A 322 -29.45 35.24 29.24
N GLU A 323 -28.29 34.58 29.38
CA GLU A 323 -27.11 35.24 29.96
C GLU A 323 -25.79 34.56 29.56
N GLU A 324 -24.80 35.41 29.29
CA GLU A 324 -23.50 35.21 28.67
C GLU A 324 -22.37 35.31 29.73
N LEU A 325 -21.11 35.04 29.31
CA LEU A 325 -19.81 35.42 29.93
C LEU A 325 -19.32 34.55 31.11
N THR A 326 -18.06 34.13 31.29
CA THR A 326 -16.73 34.37 30.67
C THR A 326 -15.71 33.32 31.18
N PRO A 327 -14.52 33.16 30.57
CA PRO A 327 -13.42 32.33 31.07
C PRO A 327 -12.46 33.11 31.99
N SER A 328 -11.87 32.45 33.00
CA SER A 328 -10.93 33.03 33.96
C SER A 328 -9.47 32.68 33.64
N ALA A 329 -8.60 33.69 33.69
CA ALA A 329 -7.15 33.60 33.62
C ALA A 329 -6.52 34.15 34.92
N SER A 330 -5.44 33.51 35.40
CA SER A 330 -4.35 34.11 36.19
C SER A 330 -3.20 33.09 36.24
N ASP A 331 -2.02 33.32 35.65
CA ASP A 331 -0.93 34.28 35.95
C ASP A 331 0.06 33.75 37.00
N ARG A 332 1.33 33.55 36.58
CA ARG A 332 2.56 34.05 37.26
C ARG A 332 3.85 33.49 36.64
N SER A 333 4.64 34.38 36.05
CA SER A 333 6.11 34.28 35.96
C SER A 333 6.76 34.86 37.23
N PRO A 334 8.03 34.50 37.51
CA PRO A 334 8.99 35.57 37.70
C PRO A 334 10.37 35.35 37.04
N ARG A 335 11.00 36.51 36.82
CA ARG A 335 12.34 36.86 36.34
C ARG A 335 13.52 36.00 36.84
N GLY A 336 14.54 35.89 36.00
CA GLY A 336 15.94 35.65 36.40
C GLY A 336 16.93 36.13 35.33
N ARG A 337 17.77 37.11 35.65
CA ARG A 337 18.91 37.64 34.87
C ARG A 337 20.22 36.99 35.37
N GLY A 338 21.06 36.51 34.44
CA GLY A 338 22.55 36.47 34.46
C GLY A 338 23.26 35.65 35.55
N PRO A 339 24.59 35.42 35.45
CA PRO A 339 25.56 35.87 34.44
C PRO A 339 25.83 34.88 33.30
#